data_AF-A0A7D5QYP2-F1
#
_entry.id   AF-A0A7D5QYP2-F1
#
_cell.length_a   1.000
_cell.length_b   1.000
_cell.length_c   1.000
_cell.angle_alpha   90.00
_cell.angle_beta   90.00
_cell.angle_gamma   90.00
#
_symmetry.space_group_name_H-M   'P 1'
#
loop_
_entity.id
_entity.type
_entity.pdbx_description
1 polymer ?
#
loop_
_entity_poly.entity_id
_entity_poly.type
_entity_poly.pdbx_seq_one_letter_code
_entity_poly.pdbx_strand_id
1 'polypeptide(L)'
;MKYLLVFSIIFVISSAYAQTPFRDTAGLTLNGIEWCEENYQLYYYMKNDFFEHHQHSIESRLCGNLYNDDLWLYSEPDRYQKLIEQSRMYYILEIQESTKEAKEGKIDTKSVNIKEIPQELAQQQKELEKLIVDESPVEESNENKTETKNTEEKQISDSEGGGCLIATAAYGSEMAPQVQLLREIRDNQLMSTDSGTSFMTGFNEFYYSFSPHIADMERENPIFKEMVKIGITPLLSTLHVMSYAETDSEVLGYGIGVILMNLGMYVAAPAMLLHQIKNKRKKN
;
A
#
# COMPACT_ATOMS: atom_id res chain seq x y z
N MET A 1 11.39 50.31 -4.28
CA MET A 1 12.01 49.84 -3.02
C MET A 1 10.90 49.52 -2.01
N LYS A 2 10.66 48.24 -1.74
CA LYS A 2 10.35 47.66 -0.42
C LYS A 2 9.88 46.22 -0.62
N TYR A 3 10.86 45.32 -0.74
CA TYR A 3 10.72 43.95 -0.25
C TYR A 3 11.17 43.97 1.21
N LEU A 4 10.35 43.46 2.11
CA LEU A 4 10.75 42.97 3.43
C LEU A 4 9.68 41.95 3.82
N LEU A 5 10.01 40.66 3.73
CA LEU A 5 10.34 39.83 4.89
C LEU A 5 9.15 39.67 5.84
N VAL A 6 8.40 38.57 5.70
CA VAL A 6 8.17 37.66 6.83
C VAL A 6 8.16 36.22 6.29
N PHE A 7 9.30 35.57 6.48
CA PHE A 7 9.49 34.14 6.38
C PHE A 7 8.90 33.48 7.63
N SER A 8 8.34 32.28 7.47
CA SER A 8 8.48 31.16 8.40
C SER A 8 8.03 31.36 9.86
N ILE A 9 6.83 30.88 10.18
CA ILE A 9 6.60 30.15 11.43
C ILE A 9 6.11 28.74 11.06
N ILE A 10 6.98 27.80 11.39
CA ILE A 10 6.88 26.35 11.27
C ILE A 10 6.04 25.80 12.43
N PHE A 11 5.23 24.79 12.12
CA PHE A 11 4.74 23.64 12.94
C PHE A 11 4.33 23.85 14.41
N VAL A 12 3.20 23.27 14.79
CA VAL A 12 3.12 21.96 15.47
C VAL A 12 1.66 21.79 15.88
N ILE A 13 0.90 21.03 15.10
CA ILE A 13 -0.13 20.16 15.67
C ILE A 13 0.13 18.81 15.03
N SER A 14 0.80 17.96 15.79
CA SER A 14 0.96 16.54 15.47
C SER A 14 -0.43 15.93 15.38
N SER A 15 -0.97 15.78 14.18
CA SER A 15 -1.99 14.75 13.94
C SER A 15 -1.24 13.42 14.02
N ALA A 16 -1.35 12.77 15.16
CA ALA A 16 -0.98 11.37 15.33
C ALA A 16 -1.59 10.59 14.17
N TYR A 17 -0.73 10.04 13.32
CA TYR A 17 -1.13 9.23 12.20
C TYR A 17 -1.77 7.96 12.75
N ALA A 18 -3.06 7.76 12.50
CA ALA A 18 -3.64 6.43 12.51
C ALA A 18 -3.07 5.69 11.29
N GLN A 19 -1.85 5.18 11.45
CA GLN A 19 -1.24 4.23 10.53
C GLN A 19 -2.13 2.99 10.55
N THR A 20 -2.63 2.54 9.40
CA THR A 20 -3.23 1.22 9.36
C THR A 20 -2.19 0.19 9.74
N PRO A 21 -2.64 -0.93 10.32
CA PRO A 21 -1.73 -1.87 10.92
C PRO A 21 -0.76 -2.55 9.95
N PHE A 22 -0.92 -2.53 8.62
CA PHE A 22 0.02 -3.21 7.71
C PHE A 22 0.16 -2.57 6.33
N ARG A 23 1.40 -2.22 5.92
CA ARG A 23 2.05 -2.73 4.69
C ARG A 23 3.48 -2.17 4.55
N ASP A 24 4.48 -3.05 4.64
CA ASP A 24 5.80 -2.88 3.98
C ASP A 24 6.59 -4.21 3.86
N THR A 25 6.25 -5.29 4.61
CA THR A 25 7.12 -6.50 4.65
C THR A 25 6.43 -7.88 4.80
N ALA A 26 5.25 -8.14 4.24
CA ALA A 26 4.63 -9.49 4.28
C ALA A 26 4.49 -10.11 5.70
N GLY A 27 3.98 -9.33 6.65
CA GLY A 27 3.69 -9.72 8.03
C GLY A 27 3.14 -8.54 8.83
N LEU A 28 2.99 -8.68 10.15
CA LEU A 28 2.37 -7.67 10.99
C LEU A 28 3.32 -6.45 11.25
N THR A 29 2.87 -5.19 11.22
CA THR A 29 3.54 -4.00 11.77
C THR A 29 3.07 -3.72 13.21
N LEU A 30 3.62 -2.66 13.81
CA LEU A 30 3.34 -2.28 15.20
C LEU A 30 1.86 -2.11 15.51
N ASN A 31 1.12 -1.26 14.78
CA ASN A 31 -0.31 -1.03 15.08
C ASN A 31 -1.14 -2.30 14.86
N GLY A 32 -0.58 -3.25 14.13
CA GLY A 32 -1.15 -4.55 13.93
C GLY A 32 -1.02 -5.52 15.06
N ILE A 33 0.15 -5.52 15.69
CA ILE A 33 0.31 -6.18 16.97
C ILE A 33 -0.61 -5.52 17.99
N GLU A 34 -0.72 -4.19 18.02
CA GLU A 34 -1.66 -3.47 18.89
C GLU A 34 -3.11 -3.90 18.63
N TRP A 35 -3.52 -4.00 17.35
CA TRP A 35 -4.84 -4.52 17.00
C TRP A 35 -5.07 -5.96 17.48
N CYS A 36 -4.06 -6.83 17.40
CA CYS A 36 -4.13 -8.16 18.01
C CYS A 36 -4.31 -8.08 19.53
N GLU A 37 -3.63 -7.15 20.22
CA GLU A 37 -3.79 -7.01 21.67
C GLU A 37 -5.20 -6.56 22.07
N GLU A 38 -5.75 -5.59 21.34
CA GLU A 38 -7.12 -5.09 21.56
C GLU A 38 -8.17 -6.18 21.36
N ASN A 39 -7.91 -7.12 20.44
CA ASN A 39 -8.85 -8.17 20.06
C ASN A 39 -8.57 -9.53 20.74
N TYR A 40 -7.55 -9.64 21.58
CA TYR A 40 -7.19 -10.91 22.23
C TYR A 40 -8.29 -11.45 23.14
N GLN A 41 -8.96 -10.59 23.91
CA GLN A 41 -10.08 -10.98 24.76
C GLN A 41 -11.27 -11.48 23.94
N LEU A 42 -11.52 -10.83 22.80
CA LEU A 42 -12.59 -11.21 21.89
C LEU A 42 -12.30 -12.57 21.26
N TYR A 43 -11.06 -12.82 20.85
CA TYR A 43 -10.60 -14.13 20.39
C TYR A 43 -10.78 -15.22 21.46
N TYR A 44 -10.38 -14.95 22.70
CA TYR A 44 -10.51 -15.92 23.80
C TYR A 44 -11.97 -16.34 24.05
N TYR A 45 -12.91 -15.41 23.91
CA TYR A 45 -14.34 -15.66 24.11
C TYR A 45 -15.00 -16.34 22.90
N MET A 46 -14.70 -15.90 21.68
CA MET A 46 -15.35 -16.39 20.45
C MET A 46 -14.69 -17.62 19.83
N LYS A 47 -13.41 -17.88 20.17
CA LYS A 47 -12.60 -18.98 19.61
C LYS A 47 -12.67 -19.02 18.08
N ASN A 48 -13.29 -20.04 17.49
CA ASN A 48 -13.34 -20.22 16.04
C ASN A 48 -14.25 -19.19 15.36
N ASP A 49 -15.26 -18.69 16.05
CA ASP A 49 -16.18 -17.68 15.50
C ASP A 49 -15.51 -16.30 15.39
N PHE A 50 -14.33 -16.13 16.00
CA PHE A 50 -13.51 -14.93 15.84
C PHE A 50 -13.14 -14.65 14.39
N PHE A 51 -12.78 -15.70 13.65
CA PHE A 51 -12.35 -15.56 12.26
C PHE A 51 -13.53 -15.24 11.35
N GLU A 52 -14.69 -15.86 11.57
CA GLU A 52 -15.93 -15.52 10.85
C GLU A 52 -16.36 -14.07 11.11
N HIS A 53 -16.28 -13.61 12.36
CA HIS A 53 -16.60 -12.23 12.72
C HIS A 53 -15.73 -11.20 11.98
N HIS A 54 -14.46 -11.56 11.71
CA HIS A 54 -13.51 -10.75 10.97
C HIS A 54 -13.39 -11.16 9.50
N GLN A 55 -14.39 -11.87 8.96
CA GLN A 55 -14.48 -12.23 7.54
C GLN A 55 -13.24 -12.98 7.02
N HIS A 56 -12.63 -13.81 7.88
CA HIS A 56 -11.41 -14.55 7.57
C HIS A 56 -10.26 -13.67 7.09
N SER A 57 -10.20 -12.42 7.56
CA SER A 57 -9.12 -11.51 7.17
C SER A 57 -7.76 -12.10 7.55
N ILE A 58 -6.75 -11.81 6.74
CA ILE A 58 -5.38 -12.28 6.97
C ILE A 58 -4.90 -11.83 8.35
N GLU A 59 -5.28 -10.64 8.80
CA GLU A 59 -4.95 -10.09 10.12
C GLU A 59 -5.53 -10.94 11.24
N SER A 60 -6.82 -11.30 11.15
CA SER A 60 -7.47 -12.13 12.16
C SER A 60 -6.80 -13.50 12.28
N ARG A 61 -6.42 -14.10 11.14
CA ARG A 61 -5.70 -15.39 11.07
C ARG A 61 -4.30 -15.31 11.66
N LEU A 62 -3.55 -14.26 11.29
CA LEU A 62 -2.21 -14.00 11.83
C LEU A 62 -2.22 -13.75 13.34
N CYS A 63 -3.17 -12.94 13.83
CA CYS A 63 -3.34 -12.76 15.27
C CYS A 63 -3.72 -14.08 15.95
N GLY A 64 -4.60 -14.89 15.34
CA GLY A 64 -4.93 -16.23 15.79
C GLY A 64 -3.70 -17.13 15.97
N ASN A 65 -2.78 -17.12 15.00
CA ASN A 65 -1.51 -17.85 15.10
C ASN A 65 -0.62 -17.31 16.22
N LEU A 66 -0.48 -15.99 16.31
CA LEU A 66 0.28 -15.36 17.39
C LEU A 66 -0.30 -15.68 18.77
N TYR A 67 -1.61 -15.64 18.96
CA TYR A 67 -2.25 -15.94 20.25
C TYR A 67 -1.98 -17.36 20.76
N ASN A 68 -1.71 -18.29 19.84
CA ASN A 68 -1.37 -19.68 20.14
C ASN A 68 0.15 -19.94 20.20
N ASP A 69 0.97 -18.91 19.95
CA ASP A 69 2.42 -18.96 20.05
C ASP A 69 2.85 -18.61 21.49
N ASP A 70 3.86 -19.33 22.01
CA ASP A 70 4.45 -19.04 23.33
C ASP A 70 5.01 -17.61 23.41
N LEU A 71 5.40 -17.03 22.27
CA LEU A 71 5.88 -15.66 22.13
C LEU A 71 4.82 -14.61 22.49
N TRP A 72 3.53 -14.94 22.48
CA TRP A 72 2.47 -13.98 22.83
C TRP A 72 2.57 -13.47 24.27
N LEU A 73 2.95 -14.36 25.19
CA LEU A 73 3.07 -14.09 26.63
C LEU A 73 4.43 -13.49 27.01
N TYR A 74 5.36 -13.40 26.06
CA TYR A 74 6.65 -12.76 26.26
C TYR A 74 6.48 -11.26 26.58
N SER A 75 7.26 -10.70 27.51
CA SER A 75 7.03 -9.34 28.06
C SER A 75 8.28 -8.45 28.16
N GLU A 76 9.38 -8.83 27.51
CA GLU A 76 10.60 -8.01 27.47
C GLU A 76 10.48 -6.81 26.52
N PRO A 77 11.38 -5.81 26.60
CA PRO A 77 11.31 -4.58 25.81
C PRO A 77 11.30 -4.78 24.29
N ASP A 78 11.83 -5.90 23.80
CA ASP A 78 11.89 -6.24 22.37
C ASP A 78 10.70 -7.08 21.87
N ARG A 79 9.68 -7.29 22.71
CA ARG A 79 8.49 -8.10 22.42
C ARG A 79 7.82 -7.75 21.09
N TYR A 80 7.50 -6.47 20.86
CA TYR A 80 6.80 -6.06 19.62
C TYR A 80 7.62 -6.40 18.37
N GLN A 81 8.95 -6.25 18.42
CA GLN A 81 9.83 -6.61 17.31
C GLN A 81 9.79 -8.12 17.03
N LYS A 82 9.83 -8.94 18.08
CA LYS A 82 9.74 -10.40 17.92
C LYS A 82 8.38 -10.83 17.38
N LEU A 83 7.28 -10.24 17.85
CA LEU A 83 5.94 -10.57 17.36
C LEU A 83 5.76 -10.15 15.89
N ILE A 84 6.28 -8.98 15.51
CA ILE A 84 6.33 -8.53 14.11
C ILE A 84 7.12 -9.52 13.25
N GLU A 85 8.30 -9.94 13.69
CA GLU A 85 9.12 -10.90 12.94
C GLU A 85 8.43 -12.27 12.83
N GLN A 86 7.89 -12.78 13.92
CA GLN A 86 7.19 -14.07 13.96
C GLN A 86 5.94 -14.07 13.06
N SER A 87 5.21 -12.95 13.03
CA SER A 87 4.03 -12.83 12.19
C SER A 87 4.34 -12.88 10.68
N ARG A 88 5.55 -12.51 10.26
CA ARG A 88 5.98 -12.68 8.85
C ARG A 88 6.09 -14.15 8.49
N MET A 89 6.55 -14.98 9.43
CA MET A 89 6.59 -16.43 9.24
C MET A 89 5.17 -17.00 9.10
N TYR A 90 4.25 -16.59 9.96
CA TYR A 90 2.85 -17.02 9.86
C TYR A 90 2.17 -16.54 8.58
N TYR A 91 2.51 -15.35 8.08
CA TYR A 91 1.94 -14.83 6.84
C TYR A 91 2.28 -15.73 5.65
N ILE A 92 3.53 -16.16 5.54
CA ILE A 92 3.95 -17.06 4.46
C ILE A 92 3.20 -18.39 4.55
N LEU A 93 3.02 -18.93 5.76
CA LEU A 93 2.31 -20.20 5.97
C LEU A 93 0.82 -20.09 5.60
N GLU A 94 0.13 -19.04 6.07
CA GLU A 94 -1.29 -18.79 5.77
C GLU A 94 -1.55 -18.62 4.27
N ILE A 95 -0.64 -17.91 3.56
CA ILE A 95 -0.75 -17.78 2.10
C ILE A 95 -0.54 -19.13 1.42
N GLN A 96 0.45 -19.92 1.85
CA GLN A 96 0.66 -21.26 1.30
C GLN A 96 -0.53 -22.19 1.54
N GLU A 97 -1.12 -22.16 2.72
CA GLU A 97 -2.32 -22.93 3.07
C GLU A 97 -3.53 -22.49 2.24
N SER A 98 -3.79 -21.18 2.19
CA SER A 98 -4.87 -20.59 1.37
C SER A 98 -4.75 -20.98 -0.11
N THR A 99 -3.52 -21.03 -0.66
CA THR A 99 -3.31 -21.48 -2.06
C THR A 99 -3.54 -22.98 -2.28
N LYS A 100 -3.42 -23.81 -1.24
CA LYS A 100 -3.75 -25.24 -1.30
C LYS A 100 -5.26 -25.44 -1.15
N GLU A 101 -5.87 -24.76 -0.20
CA GLU A 101 -7.32 -24.71 0.02
C GLU A 101 -8.09 -24.30 -1.24
N ALA A 102 -7.65 -23.23 -1.91
CA ALA A 102 -8.25 -22.78 -3.17
C ALA A 102 -8.16 -23.83 -4.29
N LYS A 103 -7.12 -24.68 -4.30
CA LYS A 103 -6.98 -25.78 -5.27
C LYS A 103 -7.86 -26.99 -4.91
N GLU A 104 -8.13 -27.20 -3.64
CA GLU A 104 -8.96 -28.30 -3.13
C GLU A 104 -10.44 -27.94 -2.99
N GLY A 105 -10.79 -26.65 -3.10
CA GLY A 105 -12.16 -26.15 -2.94
C GLY A 105 -12.69 -26.26 -1.51
N LYS A 106 -11.80 -26.22 -0.51
CA LYS A 106 -12.14 -26.23 0.92
C LYS A 106 -11.75 -24.89 1.51
N ILE A 107 -12.53 -24.40 2.48
CA ILE A 107 -12.18 -23.23 3.28
C ILE A 107 -11.98 -23.76 4.70
N ASP A 108 -10.74 -23.73 5.22
CA ASP A 108 -10.50 -24.02 6.62
C ASP A 108 -10.78 -22.77 7.46
N THR A 109 -11.44 -22.97 8.59
CA THR A 109 -11.81 -21.91 9.54
C THR A 109 -10.93 -21.90 10.78
N LYS A 110 -9.91 -22.77 10.83
CA LYS A 110 -8.97 -22.89 11.94
C LYS A 110 -7.67 -22.16 11.64
N SER A 111 -7.02 -21.70 12.71
CA SER A 111 -5.64 -21.20 12.66
C SER A 111 -4.67 -22.35 12.39
N VAL A 112 -3.55 -22.06 11.73
CA VAL A 112 -2.45 -23.00 11.49
C VAL A 112 -2.09 -23.74 12.79
N ASN A 113 -2.31 -25.05 12.84
CA ASN A 113 -1.95 -25.85 14.00
C ASN A 113 -0.46 -26.20 13.98
N ILE A 114 0.35 -25.37 14.65
CA ILE A 114 1.82 -25.54 14.72
C ILE A 114 2.22 -26.88 15.41
N LYS A 115 1.32 -27.50 16.19
CA LYS A 115 1.59 -28.79 16.86
C LYS A 115 1.43 -30.01 15.94
N GLU A 116 0.83 -29.84 14.75
CA GLU A 116 0.74 -30.87 13.72
C GLU A 116 1.61 -30.55 12.49
N ILE A 117 2.85 -30.13 12.75
CA ILE A 117 3.95 -30.37 11.81
C ILE A 117 4.79 -31.57 12.31
N PRO A 118 4.35 -32.84 12.17
CA PRO A 118 5.26 -33.96 12.29
C PRO A 118 5.84 -34.29 10.92
N GLN A 119 7.15 -34.12 10.84
CA GLN A 119 8.10 -34.82 9.96
C GLN A 119 8.34 -34.33 8.52
N GLU A 120 7.43 -33.65 7.81
CA GLU A 120 7.75 -33.22 6.43
C GLU A 120 8.70 -32.01 6.34
N LEU A 121 8.63 -31.05 7.26
CA LEU A 121 9.55 -29.90 7.26
C LEU A 121 10.99 -30.28 7.64
N ALA A 122 11.16 -31.26 8.54
CA ALA A 122 12.49 -31.76 8.90
C ALA A 122 13.17 -32.50 7.74
N GLN A 123 12.37 -33.09 6.85
CA GLN A 123 12.85 -33.79 5.66
C GLN A 123 13.23 -32.82 4.55
N GLN A 124 12.44 -31.75 4.37
CA GLN A 124 12.74 -30.66 3.44
C GLN A 124 13.98 -29.85 3.85
N GLN A 125 14.15 -29.59 5.15
CA GLN A 125 15.37 -28.95 5.67
C GLN A 125 16.61 -29.82 5.43
N LYS A 126 16.49 -31.14 5.59
CA LYS A 126 17.59 -32.09 5.36
C LYS A 126 17.93 -32.30 3.88
N GLU A 127 16.96 -32.12 2.98
CA GLU A 127 17.17 -32.13 1.53
C GLU A 127 17.85 -30.83 1.06
N LEU A 128 17.47 -29.69 1.64
CA LEU A 128 18.10 -28.39 1.40
C LEU A 128 19.55 -28.34 1.95
N GLU A 129 19.79 -28.93 3.12
CA GLU A 129 21.13 -29.03 3.72
C GLU A 129 22.04 -29.99 2.93
N LYS A 130 21.47 -31.05 2.35
CA LYS A 130 22.21 -31.99 1.47
C LYS A 130 22.61 -31.38 0.12
N LEU A 131 21.89 -30.35 -0.34
CA LEU A 131 22.24 -29.57 -1.54
C LEU A 131 23.34 -28.52 -1.27
N ILE A 132 23.65 -28.22 -0.02
CA ILE A 132 24.65 -27.19 0.37
C ILE A 132 26.04 -27.80 0.70
N VAL A 133 26.17 -29.12 0.82
CA VAL A 133 27.39 -29.78 1.38
C VAL A 133 28.50 -30.10 0.37
N ASP A 134 28.33 -29.86 -0.93
CA ASP A 134 29.41 -30.12 -1.91
C ASP A 134 30.03 -28.81 -2.46
N GLU A 135 30.56 -27.97 -1.57
CA GLU A 135 31.94 -27.46 -1.64
C GLU A 135 32.25 -26.60 -0.39
N SER A 136 33.34 -26.92 0.30
CA SER A 136 33.91 -26.14 1.40
C SER A 136 35.33 -25.75 1.01
N PRO A 137 36.02 -24.79 1.67
CA PRO A 137 35.63 -23.44 2.08
C PRO A 137 36.68 -22.40 1.63
N VAL A 138 36.33 -21.16 1.30
CA VAL A 138 37.33 -20.06 1.29
C VAL A 138 36.73 -18.70 1.69
N GLU A 139 37.53 -18.01 2.49
CA GLU A 139 37.41 -16.68 3.08
C GLU A 139 37.23 -15.50 2.10
N GLU A 140 36.61 -14.44 2.63
CA GLU A 140 36.86 -13.00 2.47
C GLU A 140 37.30 -12.40 1.11
N SER A 141 36.55 -11.36 0.72
CA SER A 141 36.95 -10.12 0.02
C SER A 141 36.37 -9.80 -1.37
N ASN A 142 35.79 -8.58 -1.42
CA ASN A 142 35.79 -7.54 -2.46
C ASN A 142 35.15 -7.70 -3.86
N GLU A 143 34.32 -6.69 -4.13
CA GLU A 143 34.12 -5.92 -5.37
C GLU A 143 33.51 -6.54 -6.65
N ASN A 144 32.41 -5.86 -7.02
CA ASN A 144 32.03 -5.35 -8.35
C ASN A 144 31.39 -6.26 -9.43
N LYS A 145 30.27 -5.69 -9.90
CA LYS A 145 29.69 -5.67 -11.25
C LYS A 145 29.01 -6.93 -11.81
N THR A 146 27.70 -6.76 -11.92
CA THR A 146 26.90 -6.82 -13.15
C THR A 146 26.91 -8.15 -13.90
N GLU A 147 25.78 -8.85 -13.91
CA GLU A 147 24.97 -8.94 -15.13
C GLU A 147 23.56 -9.47 -14.87
N THR A 148 22.62 -8.72 -15.42
CA THR A 148 21.22 -8.97 -15.63
C THR A 148 20.94 -10.37 -16.16
N LYS A 149 19.97 -11.06 -15.57
CA LYS A 149 19.16 -12.02 -16.32
C LYS A 149 17.70 -11.97 -15.88
N ASN A 150 16.91 -11.38 -16.78
CA ASN A 150 15.46 -11.31 -16.80
C ASN A 150 14.81 -12.55 -16.21
N THR A 151 13.91 -12.34 -15.26
CA THR A 151 12.75 -13.22 -15.07
C THR A 151 11.55 -12.31 -15.01
N GLU A 152 10.72 -12.45 -16.04
CA GLU A 152 9.49 -11.72 -16.27
C GLU A 152 8.61 -11.74 -15.01
N GLU A 153 8.37 -10.57 -14.43
CA GLU A 153 7.30 -10.35 -13.47
C GLU A 153 5.97 -10.64 -14.17
N LYS A 154 5.47 -11.84 -13.95
CA LYS A 154 4.09 -12.19 -14.19
C LYS A 154 3.24 -11.27 -13.33
N GLN A 155 2.65 -10.24 -13.96
CA GLN A 155 1.65 -9.39 -13.35
C GLN A 155 0.55 -10.29 -12.79
N ILE A 156 0.50 -10.36 -11.46
CA ILE A 156 -0.61 -10.93 -10.73
C ILE A 156 -1.73 -9.91 -10.89
N SER A 157 -2.60 -10.16 -11.85
CA SER A 157 -3.92 -9.57 -11.91
C SER A 157 -4.72 -10.06 -10.71
N ASP A 158 -4.52 -9.43 -9.56
CA ASP A 158 -5.48 -9.48 -8.47
C ASP A 158 -6.70 -8.66 -8.93
N SER A 159 -7.65 -9.36 -9.51
CA SER A 159 -8.98 -8.86 -9.78
C SER A 159 -9.69 -8.60 -8.45
N GLU A 160 -9.58 -7.38 -7.91
CA GLU A 160 -10.68 -6.67 -7.21
C GLU A 160 -10.37 -5.24 -6.73
N GLY A 161 -9.22 -4.64 -7.07
CA GLY A 161 -9.02 -3.22 -6.79
C GLY A 161 -7.70 -2.70 -7.32
N GLY A 162 -7.72 -2.11 -8.51
CA GLY A 162 -6.51 -1.50 -9.07
C GLY A 162 -5.93 -0.42 -8.12
N GLY A 163 -4.60 -0.35 -8.00
CA GLY A 163 -3.91 0.59 -7.09
C GLY A 163 -3.63 1.96 -7.70
N CYS A 164 -3.47 2.99 -6.87
CA CYS A 164 -3.08 4.34 -7.30
C CYS A 164 -1.55 4.46 -7.49
N LEU A 165 -0.96 3.63 -8.37
CA LEU A 165 0.49 3.42 -8.55
C LEU A 165 1.34 4.71 -8.56
N ILE A 166 0.94 5.71 -9.37
CA ILE A 166 1.66 6.99 -9.47
C ILE A 166 1.60 7.75 -8.14
N ALA A 167 0.42 7.84 -7.53
CA ALA A 167 0.28 8.55 -6.27
C ALA A 167 1.05 7.82 -5.15
N THR A 168 1.03 6.49 -5.15
CA THR A 168 1.80 5.66 -4.21
C THR A 168 3.30 5.90 -4.36
N ALA A 169 3.82 5.91 -5.58
CA ALA A 169 5.24 6.19 -5.83
C ALA A 169 5.62 7.62 -5.40
N ALA A 170 4.77 8.61 -5.70
CA ALA A 170 4.95 10.01 -5.35
C ALA A 170 4.94 10.26 -3.83
N TYR A 171 3.99 9.68 -3.09
CA TYR A 171 3.82 9.88 -1.65
C TYR A 171 4.53 8.84 -0.79
N GLY A 172 5.06 7.77 -1.42
CA GLY A 172 5.90 6.75 -0.80
C GLY A 172 5.15 5.62 -0.09
N SER A 173 3.83 5.65 -0.02
CA SER A 173 3.03 4.58 0.58
C SER A 173 1.61 4.56 0.03
N GLU A 174 1.05 3.36 -0.16
CA GLU A 174 -0.39 3.18 -0.42
C GLU A 174 -1.24 3.71 0.75
N MET A 175 -0.66 3.80 1.95
CA MET A 175 -1.30 4.31 3.16
C MET A 175 -1.10 5.81 3.37
N ALA A 176 -0.45 6.51 2.43
CA ALA A 176 -0.35 7.95 2.52
C ALA A 176 -1.77 8.58 2.52
N PRO A 177 -2.04 9.61 3.34
CA PRO A 177 -3.37 10.23 3.42
C PRO A 177 -3.89 10.71 2.05
N GLN A 178 -2.98 11.13 1.18
CA GLN A 178 -3.29 11.55 -0.19
C GLN A 178 -3.79 10.39 -1.06
N VAL A 179 -3.20 9.20 -0.90
CA VAL A 179 -3.58 8.00 -1.64
C VAL A 179 -4.88 7.43 -1.07
N GLN A 180 -5.05 7.44 0.25
CA GLN A 180 -6.31 7.03 0.89
C GLN A 180 -7.48 7.92 0.50
N LEU A 181 -7.28 9.24 0.41
CA LEU A 181 -8.29 10.16 -0.12
C LEU A 181 -8.75 9.77 -1.53
N LEU A 182 -7.82 9.40 -2.42
CA LEU A 182 -8.16 8.93 -3.77
C LEU A 182 -9.03 7.67 -3.72
N ARG A 183 -8.67 6.72 -2.84
CA ARG A 183 -9.39 5.46 -2.67
C ARG A 183 -10.78 5.69 -2.11
N GLU A 184 -10.92 6.53 -1.08
CA GLU A 184 -12.22 6.88 -0.50
C GLU A 184 -13.14 7.54 -1.52
N ILE A 185 -12.64 8.49 -2.31
CA ILE A 185 -13.44 9.13 -3.37
C ILE A 185 -13.84 8.11 -4.42
N ARG A 186 -12.91 7.25 -4.85
CA ARG A 186 -13.21 6.19 -5.82
C ARG A 186 -14.26 5.23 -5.28
N ASP A 187 -14.00 4.62 -4.13
CA ASP A 187 -14.77 3.50 -3.61
C ASP A 187 -16.14 3.96 -3.07
N ASN A 188 -16.19 5.11 -2.37
CA ASN A 188 -17.42 5.57 -1.73
C ASN A 188 -18.26 6.49 -2.62
N GLN A 189 -17.65 7.30 -3.49
CA GLN A 189 -18.38 8.31 -4.28
C GLN A 189 -18.51 7.94 -5.76
N LEU A 190 -17.45 7.42 -6.40
CA LEU A 190 -17.52 7.09 -7.83
C LEU A 190 -18.16 5.71 -8.07
N MET A 191 -17.71 4.69 -7.35
CA MET A 191 -18.18 3.31 -7.55
C MET A 191 -19.57 3.05 -6.95
N SER A 192 -20.11 3.98 -6.16
CA SER A 192 -21.48 3.95 -5.65
C SER A 192 -22.52 4.46 -6.66
N THR A 193 -22.07 5.01 -7.80
CA THR A 193 -22.95 5.57 -8.85
C THR A 193 -22.69 4.91 -10.21
N ASP A 194 -23.72 4.88 -11.07
CA ASP A 194 -23.59 4.29 -12.41
C ASP A 194 -22.64 5.12 -13.28
N SER A 195 -22.77 6.44 -13.19
CA SER A 195 -21.94 7.40 -13.93
C SER A 195 -20.47 7.32 -13.53
N GLY A 196 -20.18 7.23 -12.23
CA GLY A 196 -18.81 7.10 -11.72
C GLY A 196 -18.19 5.74 -12.05
N THR A 197 -18.94 4.64 -11.97
CA THR A 197 -18.46 3.30 -12.34
C THR A 197 -18.09 3.21 -13.82
N SER A 198 -18.92 3.76 -14.71
CA SER A 198 -18.63 3.82 -16.15
C SER A 198 -17.37 4.63 -16.45
N PHE A 199 -17.23 5.81 -15.82
CA PHE A 199 -16.02 6.63 -15.94
C PHE A 199 -14.78 5.88 -15.44
N MET A 200 -14.85 5.27 -14.26
CA MET A 200 -13.73 4.55 -13.65
C MET A 200 -13.29 3.34 -14.48
N THR A 201 -14.22 2.67 -15.16
CA THR A 201 -13.90 1.56 -16.06
C THR A 201 -12.98 2.02 -17.20
N GLY A 202 -13.36 3.07 -17.93
CA GLY A 202 -12.53 3.61 -19.02
C GLY A 202 -11.26 4.29 -18.52
N PHE A 203 -11.34 5.00 -17.39
CA PHE A 203 -10.18 5.61 -16.75
C PHE A 203 -9.14 4.55 -16.35
N ASN A 204 -9.56 3.44 -15.75
CA ASN A 204 -8.65 2.38 -15.30
C ASN A 204 -7.90 1.75 -16.47
N GLU A 205 -8.59 1.42 -17.57
CA GLU A 205 -7.95 0.87 -18.77
C GLU A 205 -6.83 1.79 -19.27
N PHE A 206 -7.12 3.08 -19.38
CA PHE A 206 -6.12 4.07 -19.78
C PHE A 206 -5.02 4.22 -18.72
N TYR A 207 -5.37 4.38 -17.45
CA TYR A 207 -4.44 4.62 -16.35
C TYR A 207 -3.42 3.50 -16.20
N TYR A 208 -3.85 2.24 -16.14
CA TYR A 208 -2.96 1.09 -15.97
C TYR A 208 -2.12 0.79 -17.21
N SER A 209 -2.45 1.35 -18.38
CA SER A 209 -1.62 1.21 -19.58
C SER A 209 -0.26 1.91 -19.49
N PHE A 210 -0.12 2.94 -18.64
CA PHE A 210 1.11 3.72 -18.50
C PHE A 210 1.58 3.90 -17.05
N SER A 211 0.69 3.79 -16.06
CA SER A 211 1.01 4.09 -14.67
C SER A 211 2.13 3.25 -14.06
N PRO A 212 2.33 1.95 -14.40
CA PRO A 212 3.46 1.18 -13.88
C PRO A 212 4.80 1.79 -14.29
N HIS A 213 4.94 2.15 -15.57
CA HIS A 213 6.18 2.72 -16.10
C HIS A 213 6.54 4.05 -15.43
N ILE A 214 5.54 4.90 -15.19
CA ILE A 214 5.75 6.17 -14.48
C ILE A 214 6.15 5.92 -13.02
N ALA A 215 5.48 4.99 -12.33
CA ALA A 215 5.81 4.64 -10.96
C ALA A 215 7.23 4.08 -10.82
N ASP A 216 7.71 3.31 -11.80
CA ASP A 216 9.09 2.82 -11.85
C ASP A 216 10.08 3.98 -11.96
N MET A 217 9.82 4.92 -12.88
CA MET A 217 10.65 6.12 -13.04
C MET A 217 10.71 6.97 -11.75
N GLU A 218 9.61 7.05 -11.00
CA GLU A 218 9.58 7.76 -9.71
C GLU A 218 10.44 7.05 -8.65
N ARG A 219 10.46 5.71 -8.64
CA ARG A 219 11.30 4.93 -7.71
C ARG A 219 12.79 5.07 -8.03
N GLU A 220 13.15 5.17 -9.30
CA GLU A 220 14.54 5.32 -9.75
C GLU A 220 15.09 6.74 -9.57
N ASN A 221 14.24 7.77 -9.71
CA ASN A 221 14.68 9.16 -9.70
C ASN A 221 13.91 10.02 -8.67
N PRO A 222 14.54 10.34 -7.52
CA PRO A 222 13.93 11.18 -6.48
C PRO A 222 13.51 12.58 -6.95
N ILE A 223 14.21 13.16 -7.93
CA ILE A 223 13.85 14.48 -8.50
C ILE A 223 12.59 14.34 -9.34
N PHE A 224 12.47 13.27 -10.13
CA PHE A 224 11.28 12.99 -10.92
C PHE A 224 10.07 12.75 -10.02
N LYS A 225 10.23 11.95 -8.95
CA LYS A 225 9.22 11.77 -7.90
C LYS A 225 8.71 13.10 -7.34
N GLU A 226 9.59 14.01 -6.95
CA GLU A 226 9.17 15.30 -6.41
C GLU A 226 8.50 16.20 -7.47
N MET A 227 8.92 16.13 -8.74
CA MET A 227 8.21 16.81 -9.82
C MET A 227 6.80 16.26 -10.02
N VAL A 228 6.63 14.93 -10.03
CA VAL A 228 5.32 14.28 -10.12
C VAL A 228 4.45 14.66 -8.92
N LYS A 229 5.00 14.58 -7.70
CA LYS A 229 4.31 14.98 -6.46
C LYS A 229 3.83 16.43 -6.49
N ILE A 230 4.68 17.38 -6.89
CA ILE A 230 4.28 18.79 -7.07
C ILE A 230 3.21 18.89 -8.16
N GLY A 231 3.35 18.11 -9.22
CA GLY A 231 2.39 18.03 -10.32
C GLY A 231 1.02 17.55 -9.87
N ILE A 232 0.89 16.49 -9.07
CA ILE A 232 -0.39 15.88 -8.69
C ILE A 232 -1.03 16.49 -7.43
N THR A 233 -0.26 17.18 -6.59
CA THR A 233 -0.78 17.76 -5.33
C THR A 233 -1.96 18.72 -5.54
N PRO A 234 -1.93 19.66 -6.51
CA PRO A 234 -3.07 20.54 -6.76
C PRO A 234 -4.31 19.78 -7.25
N LEU A 235 -4.13 18.76 -8.09
CA LEU A 235 -5.20 17.87 -8.53
C LEU A 235 -5.89 17.22 -7.32
N LEU A 236 -5.13 16.65 -6.38
CA LEU A 236 -5.67 16.05 -5.16
C LEU A 236 -6.47 17.04 -4.33
N SER A 237 -5.98 18.28 -4.20
CA SER A 237 -6.69 19.33 -3.46
C SER A 237 -8.03 19.66 -4.10
N THR A 238 -8.11 19.71 -5.43
CA THR A 238 -9.40 19.96 -6.10
C THR A 238 -10.33 18.76 -6.03
N LEU A 239 -9.79 17.53 -6.08
CA LEU A 239 -10.58 16.31 -6.04
C LEU A 239 -11.30 16.12 -4.70
N HIS A 240 -10.78 16.71 -3.62
CA HIS A 240 -11.43 16.68 -2.30
C HIS A 240 -12.89 17.17 -2.33
N VAL A 241 -13.27 18.05 -3.27
CA VAL A 241 -14.68 18.48 -3.43
C VAL A 241 -15.63 17.32 -3.76
N MET A 242 -15.11 16.25 -4.37
CA MET A 242 -15.89 15.05 -4.69
C MET A 242 -16.33 14.29 -3.44
N SER A 243 -15.71 14.52 -2.28
CA SER A 243 -16.12 13.86 -1.03
C SER A 243 -17.53 14.22 -0.59
N TYR A 244 -18.13 15.25 -1.17
CA TYR A 244 -19.49 15.72 -0.89
C TYR A 244 -20.52 15.27 -1.95
N ALA A 245 -20.12 14.50 -2.97
CA ALA A 245 -21.03 14.03 -4.01
C ALA A 245 -21.77 12.77 -3.54
N GLU A 246 -23.03 12.89 -3.10
CA GLU A 246 -23.82 11.74 -2.61
C GLU A 246 -24.74 11.15 -3.69
N THR A 247 -25.03 11.91 -4.76
CA THR A 247 -25.94 11.51 -5.84
C THR A 247 -25.27 11.48 -7.21
N ASP A 248 -25.78 10.68 -8.15
CA ASP A 248 -25.29 10.61 -9.53
C ASP A 248 -25.16 11.98 -10.23
N SER A 249 -26.12 12.88 -9.99
CA SER A 249 -26.10 14.22 -10.58
C SER A 249 -24.99 15.10 -9.98
N GLU A 250 -24.70 14.94 -8.68
CA GLU A 250 -23.61 15.64 -8.01
C GLU A 250 -22.24 15.08 -8.41
N VAL A 251 -22.12 13.74 -8.54
CA VAL A 251 -20.89 13.10 -9.04
C VAL A 251 -20.55 13.62 -10.42
N LEU A 252 -21.53 13.71 -11.32
CA LEU A 252 -21.33 14.32 -12.65
C LEU A 252 -21.00 15.81 -12.57
N GLY A 253 -21.77 16.59 -11.80
CA GLY A 253 -21.60 18.03 -11.68
C GLY A 253 -20.24 18.44 -11.09
N TYR A 254 -19.89 17.85 -9.94
CA TYR A 254 -18.61 18.07 -9.29
C TYR A 254 -17.47 17.47 -10.11
N GLY A 255 -17.65 16.30 -10.72
CA GLY A 255 -16.65 15.69 -11.60
C GLY A 255 -16.26 16.60 -12.77
N ILE A 256 -17.25 17.14 -13.48
CA ILE A 256 -17.03 18.13 -14.55
C ILE A 256 -16.34 19.38 -14.00
N GLY A 257 -16.79 19.88 -12.85
CA GLY A 257 -16.20 21.04 -12.19
C GLY A 257 -14.71 20.85 -11.86
N VAL A 258 -14.35 19.70 -11.29
CA VAL A 258 -12.96 19.34 -10.97
C VAL A 258 -12.12 19.26 -12.25
N ILE A 259 -12.62 18.61 -13.30
CA ILE A 259 -11.90 18.52 -14.58
C ILE A 259 -11.63 19.92 -15.14
N LEU A 260 -12.63 20.81 -15.18
CA LEU A 260 -12.48 22.19 -15.65
C LEU A 260 -11.50 23.00 -14.80
N MET A 261 -11.56 22.86 -13.48
CA MET A 261 -10.66 23.53 -12.54
C MET A 261 -9.20 23.10 -12.78
N ASN A 262 -8.96 21.79 -12.95
CA ASN A 262 -7.63 21.26 -13.25
C ASN A 262 -7.13 21.71 -14.62
N LEU A 263 -7.98 21.68 -15.66
CA LEU A 263 -7.60 22.21 -16.97
C LEU A 263 -7.21 23.70 -16.90
N GLY A 264 -7.95 24.50 -16.13
CA GLY A 264 -7.59 25.89 -15.86
C GLY A 264 -6.21 26.03 -15.21
N MET A 265 -5.92 25.19 -14.21
CA MET A 265 -4.66 25.24 -13.50
C MET A 265 -3.46 24.74 -14.32
N TYR A 266 -3.58 23.60 -14.98
CA TYR A 266 -2.46 22.97 -15.71
C TYR A 266 -2.23 23.56 -17.11
N VAL A 267 -3.23 24.19 -17.72
CA VAL A 267 -3.12 24.77 -19.07
C VAL A 267 -3.14 26.30 -19.02
N ALA A 268 -4.17 26.90 -18.42
CA ALA A 268 -4.36 28.34 -18.52
C ALA A 268 -3.32 29.13 -17.70
N ALA A 269 -3.00 28.69 -16.47
CA ALA A 269 -2.04 29.41 -15.63
C ALA A 269 -0.60 29.43 -16.23
N PRO A 270 -0.03 28.31 -16.71
CA PRO A 270 1.24 28.32 -17.42
C PRO A 270 1.19 29.16 -18.71
N ALA A 271 0.11 29.08 -19.50
CA ALA A 271 -0.04 29.86 -20.73
C ALA A 271 -0.06 31.38 -20.45
N MET A 272 -0.76 31.81 -19.39
CA MET A 272 -0.78 33.21 -18.96
C MET A 272 0.59 33.68 -18.48
N LEU A 273 1.32 32.86 -17.70
CA LEU A 273 2.69 33.15 -17.29
C LEU A 273 3.62 33.36 -18.49
N LEU A 274 3.58 32.45 -19.47
CA LEU A 274 4.37 32.56 -20.71
C LEU A 274 4.00 33.81 -21.50
N HIS A 275 2.70 34.12 -21.62
CA HIS A 275 2.23 35.33 -22.30
C HIS A 275 2.74 36.60 -21.61
N GLN A 276 2.69 36.67 -20.27
CA GLN A 276 3.21 37.81 -19.52
C GLN A 276 4.73 37.96 -19.66
N ILE A 277 5.50 36.87 -19.65
CA ILE A 277 6.95 36.89 -19.88
C ILE A 277 7.26 37.41 -21.28
N LYS A 278 6.56 36.91 -22.31
CA LYS A 278 6.72 37.39 -23.70
C LYS A 278 6.38 38.87 -23.82
N ASN A 279 5.31 39.33 -23.18
CA ASN A 279 4.90 40.73 -23.25
C ASN A 279 5.88 41.66 -22.52
N LYS A 280 6.46 41.23 -21.38
CA LYS A 280 7.54 41.95 -20.70
C LYS A 280 8.82 42.01 -21.54
N ARG A 281 9.20 40.90 -22.19
CA ARG A 281 10.35 40.87 -23.12
C ARG A 281 10.16 41.74 -24.36
N LYS A 282 8.92 41.98 -24.79
CA LYS A 282 8.62 42.87 -25.93
C LYS A 282 8.63 44.36 -25.54
N LYS A 283 8.57 44.66 -24.24
CA LYS A 283 8.48 46.04 -23.70
C LYS A 283 9.84 46.58 -23.21
N ASN A 284 10.81 45.70 -22.97
CA ASN A 284 12.23 46.03 -22.78
C ASN A 284 12.97 45.97 -24.12
#